data_AF-I1W6R3-F1
#
_entry.id   AF-I1W6R3-F1
#
_cell.length_a   1.000
_cell.length_b   1.000
_cell.length_c   1.000
_cell.angle_alpha   90.00
_cell.angle_beta   90.00
_cell.angle_gamma   90.00
#
_symmetry.space_group_name_H-M   'P 1'
#
loop_
_entity.id
_entity.type
_entity.pdbx_description
1 polymer ?
#
loop_
_entity_poly.entity_id
_entity_poly.type
_entity_poly.pdbx_seq_one_letter_code
_entity_poly.pdbx_strand_id
1 'polypeptide(L)'
;GNNDGMNLSAPQTFRSKEISKSNVVDDMVNSNAILYEPGEHPDHVVVIKYVPYVGDSKRAMDEYTSEIFMGGKSTIVLHNTCEDSLLAAPIILDLVLLAELSTRIEFKAENEGKFHSFHPVATILGYLTKAPLVPPGTPVVNALSKQRAMLENIMRACVGLAPENNMIL
;
A
#
# COMPACT_ATOMS: atom_id res chain seq x y z
N GLY A 1 -17.65 -12.00 7.76
CA GLY A 1 -18.31 -12.77 8.83
C GLY A 1 -17.37 -13.61 9.67
N ASN A 2 -16.05 -13.55 9.44
CA ASN A 2 -15.04 -14.18 10.26
C ASN A 2 -14.78 -13.38 11.56
N ASN A 3 -13.86 -13.88 12.38
CA ASN A 3 -13.51 -13.26 13.67
C ASN A 3 -12.88 -11.87 13.53
N ASP A 4 -12.16 -11.59 12.43
CA ASP A 4 -11.67 -10.22 12.15
C ASP A 4 -12.85 -9.24 12.04
N GLY A 5 -13.85 -9.58 11.21
CA GLY A 5 -15.06 -8.78 11.09
C GLY A 5 -15.83 -8.63 12.41
N MET A 6 -15.86 -9.67 13.24
CA MET A 6 -16.50 -9.62 14.55
C MET A 6 -15.76 -8.66 15.50
N ASN A 7 -14.44 -8.72 15.56
CA ASN A 7 -13.62 -7.82 16.37
C ASN A 7 -13.77 -6.36 15.91
N LEU A 8 -13.80 -6.13 14.59
CA LEU A 8 -13.99 -4.81 13.98
C LEU A 8 -15.42 -4.26 14.11
N SER A 9 -16.36 -4.98 14.72
CA SER A 9 -17.68 -4.45 15.05
C SER A 9 -17.63 -3.43 16.20
N ALA A 10 -16.57 -3.47 17.02
CA ALA A 10 -16.34 -2.47 18.06
C ALA A 10 -15.75 -1.18 17.46
N PRO A 11 -16.25 0.02 17.82
CA PRO A 11 -15.77 1.27 17.24
C PRO A 11 -14.26 1.53 17.41
N GLN A 12 -13.69 1.12 18.55
CA GLN A 12 -12.28 1.35 18.86
C GLN A 12 -11.34 0.54 17.95
N THR A 13 -11.67 -0.73 17.68
CA THR A 13 -10.90 -1.60 16.78
C THR A 13 -11.11 -1.20 15.33
N PHE A 14 -12.34 -0.78 14.97
CA PHE A 14 -12.64 -0.24 13.65
C PHE A 14 -11.80 1.00 13.33
N ARG A 15 -11.62 1.93 14.28
CA ARG A 15 -10.90 3.19 14.06
C ARG A 15 -9.49 2.99 13.51
N SER A 16 -8.75 1.99 14.01
CA SER A 16 -7.41 1.66 13.49
C SER A 16 -7.43 1.22 12.02
N LYS A 17 -8.46 0.46 11.63
CA LYS A 17 -8.66 0.00 10.25
C LYS A 17 -9.12 1.14 9.35
N GLU A 18 -9.96 2.04 9.86
CA GLU A 18 -10.44 3.22 9.15
C GLU A 18 -9.29 4.15 8.78
N ILE A 19 -8.40 4.47 9.74
CA ILE A 19 -7.24 5.35 9.50
C ILE A 19 -6.32 4.75 8.43
N SER A 20 -5.90 3.49 8.60
CA SER A 20 -5.01 2.84 7.62
C SER A 20 -5.65 2.66 6.24
N LYS A 21 -6.98 2.49 6.16
CA LYS A 21 -7.67 2.39 4.87
C LYS A 21 -7.79 3.73 4.17
N SER A 22 -8.05 4.81 4.91
CA SER A 22 -8.34 6.13 4.36
C SER A 22 -7.10 6.84 3.83
N ASN A 23 -5.97 6.75 4.55
CA ASN A 23 -4.74 7.50 4.24
C ASN A 23 -4.01 7.05 2.95
N VAL A 24 -4.52 6.02 2.26
CA VAL A 24 -3.86 5.42 1.09
C VAL A 24 -3.88 6.31 -0.16
N VAL A 25 -4.74 7.34 -0.18
CA VAL A 25 -4.91 8.24 -1.33
C VAL A 25 -4.20 9.58 -1.12
N ASP A 26 -3.74 9.88 0.09
CA ASP A 26 -3.22 11.20 0.47
C ASP A 26 -1.99 11.60 -0.34
N ASP A 27 -1.06 10.67 -0.57
CA ASP A 27 0.14 10.94 -1.37
C ASP A 27 -0.19 11.17 -2.86
N MET A 28 -1.24 10.55 -3.38
CA MET A 28 -1.70 10.77 -4.76
C MET A 28 -2.40 12.12 -4.92
N VAL A 29 -3.27 12.50 -3.99
CA VAL A 29 -3.93 13.83 -3.99
C VAL A 29 -2.87 14.93 -3.93
N ASN A 30 -1.94 14.84 -2.98
CA ASN A 30 -0.85 15.81 -2.83
C ASN A 30 0.12 15.86 -4.03
N SER A 31 0.14 14.83 -4.87
CA SER A 31 1.03 14.78 -6.04
C SER A 31 0.54 15.61 -7.23
N ASN A 32 -0.72 16.08 -7.23
CA ASN A 32 -1.32 16.77 -8.37
C ASN A 32 -2.05 18.06 -7.97
N ALA A 33 -1.28 19.14 -7.85
CA ALA A 33 -1.79 20.48 -7.55
C ALA A 33 -2.59 21.14 -8.70
N ILE A 34 -2.69 20.49 -9.86
CA ILE A 34 -3.57 20.96 -10.95
C ILE A 34 -5.02 20.50 -10.70
N LEU A 35 -5.19 19.33 -10.10
CA LEU A 35 -6.50 18.74 -9.82
C LEU A 35 -7.01 19.05 -8.42
N TYR A 36 -6.11 19.25 -7.46
CA TYR A 36 -6.46 19.47 -6.05
C TYR A 36 -5.76 20.72 -5.52
N GLU A 37 -6.53 21.59 -4.88
CA GLU A 37 -6.00 22.74 -4.15
C GLU A 37 -5.25 22.31 -2.87
N PRO A 38 -4.39 23.18 -2.30
CA PRO A 38 -3.69 22.86 -1.05
C PRO A 38 -4.65 22.51 0.09
N GLY A 39 -4.56 21.27 0.58
CA GLY A 39 -5.41 20.75 1.66
C GLY A 39 -6.79 20.27 1.20
N GLU A 40 -7.07 20.27 -0.10
CA GLU A 40 -8.26 19.65 -0.67
C GLU A 40 -8.13 18.12 -0.62
N HIS A 41 -9.22 17.44 -0.27
CA HIS A 41 -9.31 15.98 -0.31
C HIS A 41 -10.69 15.59 -0.85
N PRO A 42 -10.78 14.53 -1.67
CA PRO A 42 -12.08 13.98 -2.07
C PRO A 42 -12.80 13.39 -0.85
N ASP A 43 -14.13 13.37 -0.91
CA ASP A 43 -14.93 12.62 0.06
C ASP A 43 -14.52 11.14 0.01
N HIS A 44 -14.07 10.60 1.14
CA HIS A 44 -13.62 9.22 1.26
C HIS A 44 -14.18 8.60 2.54
N VAL A 45 -15.11 7.66 2.37
CA VAL A 45 -15.79 6.99 3.48
C VAL A 45 -15.48 5.50 3.45
N VAL A 46 -15.02 4.98 4.58
CA VAL A 46 -14.73 3.55 4.76
C VAL A 46 -15.78 2.95 5.69
N VAL A 47 -16.42 1.86 5.27
CA VAL A 47 -17.41 1.13 6.09
C VAL A 47 -17.01 -0.33 6.22
N ILE A 48 -17.12 -0.87 7.43
CA ILE A 48 -16.99 -2.31 7.70
C ILE A 48 -18.22 -2.74 8.51
N LYS A 49 -18.89 -3.80 8.05
CA LYS A 49 -20.04 -4.39 8.74
C LYS A 49 -19.80 -5.88 8.95
N TYR A 50 -20.04 -6.32 10.18
CA TYR A 50 -20.02 -7.74 10.51
C TYR A 50 -21.31 -8.41 10.05
N VAL A 51 -21.17 -9.30 9.05
CA VAL A 51 -22.26 -10.12 8.54
C VAL A 51 -21.86 -11.59 8.73
N PRO A 52 -22.41 -12.32 9.72
CA PRO A 52 -21.98 -13.69 10.03
C PRO A 52 -22.08 -14.65 8.85
N TYR A 53 -23.16 -14.54 8.06
CA TYR A 53 -23.49 -15.48 6.98
C TYR A 53 -22.37 -15.65 5.95
N VAL A 54 -21.61 -14.59 5.66
CA VAL A 54 -20.58 -14.64 4.61
C VAL A 54 -19.27 -15.29 5.08
N GLY A 55 -19.11 -15.59 6.38
CA GLY A 55 -17.90 -16.25 6.89
C GLY A 55 -16.62 -15.48 6.52
N ASP A 56 -15.61 -16.19 6.01
CA ASP A 56 -14.34 -15.62 5.52
C ASP A 56 -14.46 -14.94 4.14
N SER A 57 -15.58 -15.16 3.44
CA SER A 57 -15.87 -14.62 2.11
C SER A 57 -16.26 -13.15 2.19
N LYS A 58 -15.25 -12.28 2.31
CA LYS A 58 -15.39 -10.84 2.38
C LYS A 58 -15.99 -10.29 1.08
N ARG A 59 -16.93 -9.35 1.24
CA ARG A 59 -17.47 -8.54 0.15
C ARG A 59 -16.94 -7.12 0.28
N ALA A 60 -16.23 -6.64 -0.73
CA ALA A 60 -15.85 -5.23 -0.88
C ALA A 60 -16.73 -4.60 -1.96
N MET A 61 -17.25 -3.42 -1.66
CA MET A 61 -18.05 -2.63 -2.59
C MET A 61 -17.48 -1.22 -2.54
N ASP A 62 -17.03 -0.74 -3.68
CA ASP A 62 -16.33 0.53 -3.81
C ASP A 62 -16.97 1.33 -4.95
N GLU A 63 -17.17 2.62 -4.73
CA GLU A 63 -17.67 3.55 -5.74
C GLU A 63 -16.69 4.71 -5.86
N TYR A 64 -16.20 4.93 -7.08
CA TYR A 64 -15.29 6.02 -7.41
C TYR A 64 -16.03 6.96 -8.34
N THR A 65 -16.33 8.17 -7.88
CA THR A 65 -16.90 9.23 -8.71
C THR A 65 -15.86 10.33 -8.91
N SER A 66 -15.58 10.66 -10.16
CA SER A 66 -14.57 11.65 -10.55
C SER A 66 -15.17 12.70 -11.49
N GLU A 67 -14.72 13.94 -11.37
CA GLU A 67 -15.02 14.99 -12.33
C GLU A 67 -14.07 14.90 -13.53
N ILE A 68 -14.61 15.04 -14.73
CA ILE A 68 -13.90 14.97 -15.99
C ILE A 68 -14.19 16.21 -16.84
N PHE A 69 -13.60 16.27 -18.04
CA PHE A 69 -13.65 17.43 -18.93
C PHE A 69 -15.07 18.00 -19.11
N MET A 70 -15.18 19.33 -19.09
CA MET A 70 -16.43 20.09 -19.28
C MET A 70 -17.52 19.80 -18.23
N GLY A 71 -17.12 19.51 -16.98
CA GLY A 71 -18.06 19.23 -15.89
C GLY A 71 -18.75 17.86 -15.99
N GLY A 72 -18.24 16.98 -16.87
CA GLY A 72 -18.69 15.60 -16.93
C GLY A 72 -18.34 14.85 -15.64
N LYS A 73 -19.04 13.74 -15.38
CA LYS A 73 -18.74 12.84 -14.27
C LYS A 73 -18.47 11.44 -14.79
N SER A 74 -17.46 10.80 -14.24
CA SER A 74 -17.14 9.39 -14.46
C SER A 74 -17.35 8.64 -13.16
N THR A 75 -18.16 7.58 -13.18
CA THR A 75 -18.42 6.74 -12.00
C THR A 75 -18.02 5.30 -12.29
N ILE A 76 -17.21 4.73 -11.41
CA ILE A 76 -16.76 3.34 -11.45
C ILE A 76 -17.26 2.65 -10.19
N VAL A 77 -18.05 1.59 -10.36
CA VAL A 77 -18.52 0.75 -9.25
C VAL A 77 -17.82 -0.60 -9.32
N LEU A 78 -17.19 -0.99 -8.22
CA LEU A 78 -16.50 -2.27 -8.09
C LEU A 78 -17.15 -3.11 -7.00
N HIS A 79 -17.30 -4.40 -7.28
CA HIS A 79 -17.70 -5.38 -6.29
C HIS A 79 -16.69 -6.54 -6.31
N ASN A 80 -16.03 -6.78 -5.19
CA ASN A 80 -15.05 -7.84 -5.03
C ASN A 80 -15.52 -8.85 -3.98
N THR A 81 -15.57 -10.13 -4.36
CA THR A 81 -15.77 -11.25 -3.43
C THR A 81 -14.45 -11.99 -3.31
N CYS A 82 -13.93 -12.06 -2.09
CA CYS A 82 -12.69 -12.77 -1.82
C CYS A 82 -12.76 -13.53 -0.50
N GLU A 83 -12.13 -14.70 -0.47
CA GLU A 83 -11.78 -15.34 0.80
C GLU A 83 -10.62 -14.56 1.39
N ASP A 84 -10.88 -13.79 2.45
CA ASP A 84 -9.93 -12.80 2.98
C ASP A 84 -8.65 -13.48 3.48
N SER A 85 -8.79 -14.66 4.09
CA SER A 85 -7.66 -15.46 4.56
C SER A 85 -6.80 -15.99 3.41
N LEU A 86 -7.40 -16.33 2.26
CA LEU A 86 -6.65 -16.81 1.09
C LEU A 86 -5.87 -15.69 0.40
N LEU A 87 -6.31 -14.43 0.52
CA LEU A 87 -5.52 -13.27 0.08
C LEU A 87 -4.45 -12.90 1.11
N ALA A 88 -4.74 -13.00 2.41
CA ALA A 88 -3.81 -12.60 3.47
C ALA A 88 -2.63 -13.58 3.63
N ALA A 89 -2.87 -14.89 3.53
CA ALA A 89 -1.85 -15.91 3.72
C ALA A 89 -0.60 -15.73 2.81
N PRO A 90 -0.71 -15.56 1.48
CA PRO A 90 0.46 -15.32 0.64
C PRO A 90 1.16 -14.00 0.93
N ILE A 91 0.43 -12.94 1.32
CA ILE A 91 1.03 -11.65 1.72
C ILE A 91 1.93 -11.84 2.96
N ILE A 92 1.49 -12.65 3.93
CA ILE A 92 2.31 -12.97 5.12
C ILE A 92 3.56 -13.76 4.72
N LEU A 93 3.45 -14.71 3.79
CA LEU A 93 4.61 -15.44 3.28
C LEU A 93 5.62 -14.50 2.62
N ASP A 94 5.15 -13.62 1.73
CA ASP A 94 6.00 -12.63 1.05
C ASP A 94 6.66 -11.67 2.05
N LEU A 95 5.95 -11.26 3.11
CA LEU A 95 6.49 -10.42 4.17
C LEU A 95 7.68 -11.10 4.87
N VAL A 96 7.53 -12.38 5.23
CA VAL A 96 8.59 -13.14 5.89
C VAL A 96 9.79 -13.34 4.96
N LEU A 97 9.55 -13.68 3.69
CA LEU A 97 10.60 -13.91 2.70
C LEU A 97 11.39 -12.63 2.40
N LEU A 98 10.71 -11.51 2.17
CA LEU A 98 11.36 -10.23 1.92
C LEU A 98 12.06 -9.69 3.17
N ALA A 99 11.47 -9.86 4.36
CA ALA A 99 12.11 -9.47 5.61
C ALA A 99 13.41 -10.25 5.83
N GLU A 100 13.39 -11.58 5.68
CA GLU A 100 14.59 -12.41 5.80
C GLU A 100 15.65 -12.01 4.77
N LEU A 101 15.27 -11.87 3.50
CA LEU A 101 16.18 -11.44 2.45
C LEU A 101 16.81 -10.07 2.74
N SER A 102 16.04 -9.12 3.27
CA SER A 102 16.55 -7.79 3.63
C SER A 102 17.64 -7.83 4.70
N THR A 103 17.65 -8.85 5.57
CA THR A 103 18.71 -9.02 6.58
C THR A 103 20.03 -9.52 6.00
N ARG A 104 19.99 -10.11 4.79
CA ARG A 104 21.16 -10.62 4.07
C ARG A 104 21.77 -9.62 3.09
N ILE A 105 21.11 -8.49 2.86
CA ILE A 105 21.58 -7.45 1.96
C ILE A 105 22.37 -6.42 2.77
N GLU A 106 23.61 -6.21 2.35
CA GLU A 106 24.47 -5.15 2.86
C GLU A 106 24.98 -4.29 1.69
N PHE A 107 25.11 -3.00 1.92
CA PHE A 107 25.62 -2.05 0.94
C PHE A 107 26.57 -1.06 1.61
N LYS A 108 27.37 -0.37 0.81
CA LYS A 108 28.26 0.70 1.23
C LYS A 108 28.33 1.76 0.15
N ALA A 109 28.50 3.03 0.52
CA ALA A 109 28.90 4.04 -0.44
C ALA A 109 30.34 3.78 -0.93
N GLU A 110 30.68 4.31 -2.11
CA GLU A 110 32.01 4.14 -2.71
C GLU A 110 33.14 4.63 -1.79
N ASN A 111 32.87 5.70 -1.04
CA ASN A 111 33.81 6.31 -0.11
C ASN A 111 33.78 5.71 1.31
N GLU A 112 32.99 4.67 1.55
CA GLU A 112 32.86 4.04 2.86
C GLU A 112 33.67 2.74 2.97
N GLY A 113 34.32 2.58 4.12
CA GLY A 113 35.17 1.43 4.41
C GLY A 113 34.41 0.20 4.91
N LYS A 114 33.13 0.33 5.30
CA LYS A 114 32.33 -0.75 5.90
C LYS A 114 30.98 -0.85 5.23
N PHE A 115 30.50 -2.08 5.09
CA PHE A 115 29.14 -2.37 4.72
C PHE A 115 28.19 -2.11 5.90
N HIS A 116 26.94 -1.81 5.57
CA HIS A 116 25.85 -1.65 6.51
C HIS A 116 24.55 -2.20 5.90
N SER A 117 23.67 -2.64 6.78
CA SER A 117 22.35 -3.14 6.43
C SER A 117 21.35 -2.00 6.17
N PHE A 118 20.13 -2.36 5.78
CA PHE A 118 19.04 -1.39 5.69
C PHE A 118 18.76 -0.66 7.01
N HIS A 119 18.13 0.51 6.89
CA HIS A 119 17.55 1.20 8.03
C HIS A 119 16.56 0.27 8.78
N PRO A 120 16.49 0.28 10.12
CA PRO A 120 15.64 -0.62 10.90
C PRO A 120 14.15 -0.61 10.50
N VAL A 121 13.68 0.53 9.99
CA VAL A 121 12.40 0.65 9.28
C VAL A 121 12.58 0.18 7.84
N ALA A 122 12.24 -1.08 7.58
CA ALA A 122 12.36 -1.72 6.26
C ALA A 122 11.24 -1.26 5.30
N THR A 123 11.42 -0.11 4.65
CA THR A 123 10.46 0.47 3.68
C THR A 123 10.16 -0.43 2.49
N ILE A 124 11.07 -1.35 2.16
CA ILE A 124 10.91 -2.44 1.18
C ILE A 124 9.61 -3.23 1.42
N LEU A 125 9.26 -3.45 2.69
CA LEU A 125 8.05 -4.20 3.06
C LEU A 125 6.76 -3.40 2.82
N GLY A 126 6.87 -2.12 2.47
CA GLY A 126 5.72 -1.23 2.26
C GLY A 126 4.72 -1.74 1.24
N TYR A 127 5.19 -2.45 0.20
CA TYR A 127 4.35 -3.11 -0.82
C TYR A 127 3.27 -4.04 -0.25
N LEU A 128 3.53 -4.64 0.92
CA LEU A 128 2.68 -5.64 1.54
C LEU A 128 1.87 -5.08 2.72
N THR A 129 1.92 -3.77 2.95
CA THR A 129 1.30 -3.11 4.11
C THR A 129 0.39 -1.96 3.68
N LYS A 130 -0.74 -1.78 4.39
CA LYS A 130 -1.72 -0.74 4.07
C LYS A 130 -1.25 0.68 4.46
N ALA A 131 -0.48 0.78 5.54
CA ALA A 131 0.04 2.02 6.09
C ALA A 131 1.55 1.83 6.35
N PRO A 132 2.39 1.96 5.32
CA PRO A 132 3.81 1.66 5.44
C PRO A 132 4.49 2.62 6.41
N LEU A 133 5.30 2.07 7.31
CA LEU A 133 6.15 2.85 8.19
C LEU A 133 7.39 3.31 7.40
N VAL A 134 7.76 4.57 7.58
CA VAL A 134 8.91 5.17 6.90
C VAL A 134 9.86 5.86 7.89
N PRO A 135 11.16 5.96 7.59
CA PRO A 135 12.11 6.71 8.42
C PRO A 135 11.67 8.18 8.62
N PRO A 136 12.00 8.79 9.77
CA PRO A 136 11.66 10.19 10.03
C PRO A 136 12.13 11.13 8.90
N GLY A 137 11.24 12.01 8.46
CA GLY A 137 11.53 12.98 7.39
C GLY A 137 11.45 12.44 5.96
N THR A 138 11.10 11.16 5.77
CA THR A 138 10.88 10.58 4.43
C THR A 138 9.38 10.52 4.09
N PRO A 139 9.00 10.74 2.82
CA PRO A 139 7.59 10.70 2.42
C PRO A 139 7.07 9.26 2.37
N VAL A 140 5.78 9.11 2.68
CA VAL A 140 5.04 7.85 2.50
C VAL A 140 4.63 7.74 1.02
N VAL A 141 4.81 6.56 0.43
CA VAL A 141 4.34 6.23 -0.92
C VAL A 141 3.41 5.04 -0.83
N ASN A 142 2.14 5.21 -1.19
CA ASN A 142 1.12 4.15 -1.16
C ASN A 142 0.82 3.54 -2.52
N ALA A 143 1.22 4.21 -3.61
CA ALA A 143 0.98 3.71 -4.97
C ALA A 143 1.65 2.35 -5.20
N LEU A 144 0.83 1.29 -5.30
CA LEU A 144 1.27 -0.10 -5.33
C LEU A 144 2.29 -0.38 -6.46
N SER A 145 2.05 0.16 -7.66
CA SER A 145 2.96 -0.02 -8.80
C SER A 145 4.35 0.61 -8.56
N LYS A 146 4.41 1.75 -7.85
CA LYS A 146 5.69 2.39 -7.49
C LYS A 146 6.43 1.57 -6.44
N GLN A 147 5.71 1.02 -5.46
CA GLN A 147 6.29 0.13 -4.45
C GLN A 147 6.82 -1.17 -5.08
N ARG A 148 6.10 -1.74 -6.07
CA ARG A 148 6.58 -2.90 -6.84
C ARG A 148 7.82 -2.56 -7.66
N ALA A 149 7.83 -1.43 -8.36
CA ALA A 149 8.98 -1.00 -9.15
C ALA A 149 10.23 -0.77 -8.27
N MET A 150 10.06 -0.24 -7.07
CA MET A 150 11.13 -0.17 -6.07
C MET A 150 11.69 -1.56 -5.73
N LEU A 151 10.82 -2.52 -5.40
CA LEU A 151 11.25 -3.90 -5.11
C LEU A 151 12.01 -4.50 -6.29
N GLU A 152 11.45 -4.40 -7.49
CA GLU A 152 12.05 -4.91 -8.72
C GLU A 152 13.44 -4.31 -8.95
N ASN A 153 13.59 -2.98 -8.82
CA ASN A 153 14.86 -2.30 -9.02
C ASN A 153 15.90 -2.64 -7.95
N ILE A 154 15.49 -2.91 -6.71
CA ILE A 154 16.40 -3.40 -5.67
C ILE A 154 16.90 -4.80 -6.03
N MET A 155 16.02 -5.71 -6.42
CA MET A 155 16.42 -7.07 -6.83
C MET A 155 17.33 -7.06 -8.05
N ARG A 156 17.04 -6.19 -9.03
CA ARG A 156 17.90 -5.97 -10.21
C ARG A 156 19.28 -5.49 -9.82
N ALA A 157 19.37 -4.52 -8.90
CA ALA A 157 20.66 -4.06 -8.39
C ALA A 157 21.45 -5.18 -7.71
N CYS A 158 20.79 -6.07 -6.94
CA CYS A 158 21.45 -7.23 -6.32
C CYS A 158 22.07 -8.21 -7.34
N VAL A 159 21.60 -8.23 -8.59
CA VAL A 159 22.15 -9.07 -9.67
C VAL A 159 22.96 -8.27 -10.70
N GLY A 160 23.30 -7.00 -10.40
CA GLY A 160 24.12 -6.15 -11.27
C GLY A 160 23.41 -5.60 -12.50
N LEU A 161 22.08 -5.60 -12.52
CA LEU A 161 21.28 -5.00 -13.60
C LEU A 161 20.93 -3.55 -13.30
N ALA A 162 20.95 -2.72 -14.33
CA ALA A 162 20.47 -1.34 -14.25
C ALA A 162 18.95 -1.30 -13.92
N PRO A 163 18.48 -0.22 -13.25
CA PRO A 163 17.06 -0.07 -12.93
C PRO A 163 16.22 0.00 -14.21
N GLU A 164 15.02 -0.58 -14.16
CA GLU A 164 14.04 -0.47 -15.23
C GLU A 164 13.51 0.97 -15.28
N ASN A 165 13.66 1.60 -16.45
CA ASN A 165 13.29 2.99 -16.68
C ASN A 165 12.15 3.14 -17.70
N ASN A 166 11.72 2.05 -18.33
CA ASN A 166 10.62 1.98 -19.29
C ASN A 166 10.81 2.83 -20.56
N MET A 167 12.01 3.28 -20.89
CA MET A 167 12.21 4.20 -22.01
C MET A 167 12.37 3.52 -23.38
N ILE A 168 12.43 2.18 -23.48
CA ILE A 168 12.65 1.38 -24.72
C ILE A 168 13.30 2.23 -25.83
N LEU A 169 14.58 2.57 -25.63
CA LEU A 169 15.39 3.37 -26.55
C LEU A 169 16.20 2.46 -27.48
#